data_AF-A0A136NEI1-F1
#
_entry.id   AF-A0A136NEI1-F1
#
_cell.length_a   1.000
_cell.length_b   1.000
_cell.length_c   1.000
_cell.angle_alpha   90.00
_cell.angle_beta   90.00
_cell.angle_gamma   90.00
#
_symmetry.space_group_name_H-M   'P 1'
#
loop_
_entity.id
_entity.type
_entity.pdbx_description
1 polymer ?
#
loop_
_entity_poly.entity_id
_entity_poly.type
_entity_poly.pdbx_seq_one_letter_code
_entity_poly.pdbx_strand_id
1 'polypeptide(L)'
;MFESDKIMFEIYRDKHYNEKFHVVYYTELNEHNKHIEINRAMAGESYFDGFIRDYKKDEAKQIIEDIVKQLNEGKTVEKADIREKLKNYIP
;
A
#
# COMPACT_ATOMS: atom_id res chain seq x y z
N MET A 1 16.74 -10.74 -16.21
CA MET A 1 16.10 -11.06 -14.93
C MET A 1 14.78 -10.30 -14.98
N PHE A 2 13.64 -10.99 -15.07
CA PHE A 2 12.34 -10.33 -15.14
C PHE A 2 11.99 -9.86 -13.72
N GLU A 3 12.52 -8.70 -13.32
CA GLU A 3 11.92 -7.95 -12.23
C GLU A 3 10.47 -7.69 -12.64
N SER A 4 9.52 -8.07 -11.79
CA SER A 4 8.11 -7.91 -12.07
C SER A 4 7.83 -6.45 -12.46
N ASP A 5 7.29 -6.20 -13.66
CA ASP A 5 6.86 -4.87 -14.13
C ASP A 5 5.84 -4.18 -13.21
N LYS A 6 5.40 -4.89 -12.17
CA LYS A 6 4.34 -4.52 -11.24
C LYS A 6 4.78 -4.79 -9.80
N ILE A 7 4.54 -3.82 -8.95
CA ILE A 7 4.69 -3.93 -7.50
C ILE A 7 3.31 -4.12 -6.90
N MET A 8 3.12 -5.24 -6.19
CA MET A 8 1.89 -5.51 -5.46
C MET A 8 1.93 -4.78 -4.12
N PHE A 9 0.85 -4.08 -3.77
CA PHE A 9 0.74 -3.38 -2.50
C PHE A 9 -0.64 -3.54 -1.87
N GLU A 10 -0.70 -3.35 -0.56
CA GLU A 10 -1.95 -3.23 0.19
C GLU A 10 -1.82 -2.12 1.24
N ILE A 11 -2.82 -1.25 1.27
CA ILE A 11 -3.13 -0.36 2.39
C ILE A 11 -4.08 -1.12 3.31
N TYR A 12 -3.70 -1.27 4.57
CA TYR A 12 -4.52 -1.94 5.58
C TYR A 12 -4.60 -1.08 6.84
N ARG A 13 -5.68 -1.26 7.60
CA ARG A 13 -5.86 -0.69 8.93
C ARG A 13 -5.46 -1.71 9.98
N ASP A 14 -4.51 -1.36 10.83
CA ASP A 14 -4.10 -2.18 11.96
C ASP A 14 -5.27 -2.32 12.95
N LYS A 15 -5.44 -3.50 13.56
CA LYS A 15 -6.51 -3.77 14.55
C LYS A 15 -6.04 -3.70 16.00
N HIS A 16 -4.76 -3.38 16.24
CA HIS A 16 -4.23 -3.13 17.56
C HIS A 16 -4.50 -1.69 18.01
N TYR A 17 -3.97 -1.33 19.19
CA TYR A 17 -4.33 -0.17 20.01
C TYR A 17 -4.47 1.20 19.32
N ASN A 18 -3.80 1.44 18.18
CA ASN A 18 -3.82 2.76 17.54
C ASN A 18 -4.66 2.84 16.25
N GLU A 19 -5.20 1.71 15.78
CA GLU A 19 -6.02 1.60 14.56
C GLU A 19 -5.47 2.34 13.32
N LYS A 20 -4.14 2.41 13.20
CA LYS A 20 -3.45 3.18 12.16
C LYS A 20 -3.48 2.46 10.81
N PHE A 21 -3.47 3.26 9.75
CA PHE A 21 -3.29 2.78 8.40
C PHE A 21 -1.80 2.61 8.08
N HIS A 22 -1.51 1.53 7.38
CA HIS A 22 -0.18 1.14 6.93
C HIS A 22 -0.23 0.70 5.46
N VAL A 23 0.92 0.69 4.80
CA VAL A 23 1.10 0.11 3.47
C VAL A 23 2.18 -0.95 3.50
N VAL A 24 1.93 -2.07 2.84
CA VAL A 24 2.93 -3.11 2.56
C VAL A 24 3.13 -3.24 1.05
N TYR A 25 4.40 -3.34 0.61
CA TYR A 25 4.77 -3.59 -0.78
C TYR A 25 5.29 -5.02 -0.92
N TYR A 26 4.40 -5.98 -1.16
CA TYR A 26 4.71 -7.42 -1.05
C TYR A 26 5.88 -7.87 -1.93
N THR A 27 6.00 -7.31 -3.13
CA THR A 27 7.06 -7.67 -4.09
C THR A 27 8.40 -7.04 -3.76
N GLU A 28 8.46 -6.13 -2.79
CA GLU A 28 9.69 -5.47 -2.32
C GLU A 28 10.12 -5.95 -0.93
N LEU A 29 9.40 -6.92 -0.35
CA LEU A 29 9.80 -7.58 0.88
C LEU A 29 11.00 -8.51 0.63
N ASN A 30 11.95 -8.50 1.55
CA ASN A 30 13.09 -9.42 1.59
C ASN A 30 12.84 -10.54 2.61
N GLU A 31 13.67 -11.59 2.62
CA GLU A 31 13.47 -12.75 3.50
C GLU A 31 13.42 -12.38 5.00
N HIS A 32 14.12 -11.32 5.40
CA HIS A 32 14.17 -10.90 6.80
C HIS A 32 12.87 -10.26 7.28
N ASN A 33 12.20 -9.46 6.44
CA ASN A 33 10.99 -8.72 6.83
C ASN A 33 9.68 -9.36 6.33
N LYS A 34 9.75 -10.22 5.31
CA LYS A 34 8.58 -10.76 4.61
C LYS A 34 7.56 -11.41 5.54
N HIS A 35 8.00 -12.30 6.42
CA HIS A 35 7.09 -12.97 7.35
C HIS A 35 6.40 -11.99 8.31
N ILE A 36 7.13 -10.99 8.81
CA ILE A 36 6.61 -10.03 9.77
C ILE A 36 5.57 -9.13 9.10
N GLU A 37 5.89 -8.56 7.94
CA GLU A 37 5.02 -7.62 7.23
C GLU A 37 3.75 -8.31 6.69
N ILE A 38 3.87 -9.54 6.18
CA ILE A 38 2.69 -10.32 5.75
C ILE A 38 1.78 -10.62 6.94
N ASN A 39 2.32 -11.06 8.08
CA ASN A 39 1.50 -11.33 9.25
C ASN A 39 0.78 -10.08 9.77
N ARG A 40 1.43 -8.90 9.73
CA ARG A 40 0.78 -7.63 10.11
C ARG A 40 -0.37 -7.27 9.18
N ALA A 41 -0.16 -7.35 7.87
CA ALA A 41 -1.21 -7.10 6.90
C ALA A 41 -2.40 -8.06 7.07
N MET A 42 -2.12 -9.35 7.25
CA MET A 42 -3.16 -10.37 7.47
C MET A 42 -3.94 -10.20 8.79
N ALA A 43 -3.31 -9.65 9.83
CA ALA A 43 -3.98 -9.34 11.10
C ALA A 43 -4.85 -8.07 11.01
N GLY A 44 -4.55 -7.20 10.05
CA GLY A 44 -5.27 -5.95 9.81
C GLY A 44 -6.62 -6.12 9.11
N GLU A 45 -7.23 -4.99 8.78
CA GLU A 45 -8.37 -4.88 7.86
C GLU A 45 -7.90 -4.28 6.54
N SER A 46 -8.05 -5.02 5.45
CA SER A 46 -7.69 -4.55 4.11
C SER A 46 -8.55 -3.33 3.72
N TYR A 47 -7.89 -2.26 3.30
CA TYR A 47 -8.54 -1.01 2.91
C TYR A 47 -8.52 -0.84 1.39
N PHE A 48 -7.35 -0.90 0.78
CA PHE A 48 -7.16 -0.76 -0.66
C PHE A 48 -5.90 -1.50 -1.10
N ASP A 49 -6.03 -2.41 -2.06
CA ASP A 49 -4.93 -3.16 -2.63
C ASP A 49 -4.83 -2.96 -4.15
N GLY A 50 -3.68 -3.32 -4.71
CA GLY A 50 -3.52 -3.32 -6.15
C GLY A 50 -2.07 -3.47 -6.60
N PHE A 51 -1.82 -3.04 -7.82
CA PHE A 51 -0.52 -3.05 -8.46
C PHE A 51 -0.14 -1.67 -8.97
N ILE A 52 1.12 -1.28 -8.78
CA ILE A 52 1.72 -0.10 -9.42
C ILE A 52 2.82 -0.54 -10.39
N ARG A 53 3.05 0.22 -11.46
CA ARG A 53 4.10 -0.06 -12.46
C ARG A 53 5.48 0.28 -11.88
N ASP A 54 6.45 -0.62 -12.03
CA ASP A 54 7.78 -0.46 -11.41
C ASP A 54 8.52 0.80 -11.91
N TYR A 55 8.42 1.12 -13.21
CA TYR A 55 9.11 2.28 -13.81
C TYR A 55 8.65 3.67 -13.30
N LYS A 56 7.52 3.74 -12.59
CA LYS A 56 7.02 4.95 -11.91
C LYS A 56 6.71 4.71 -10.43
N LYS A 57 7.37 3.72 -9.82
CA LYS A 57 7.07 3.32 -8.45
C LYS A 57 7.26 4.44 -7.44
N ASP A 58 8.30 5.26 -7.57
CA ASP A 58 8.60 6.28 -6.56
C ASP A 58 7.50 7.35 -6.50
N GLU A 59 7.01 7.81 -7.65
CA GLU A 59 5.86 8.72 -7.72
C GLU A 59 4.60 8.08 -7.13
N ALA A 60 4.33 6.82 -7.47
CA ALA A 60 3.16 6.10 -7.00
C ALA A 60 3.20 5.85 -5.48
N LYS A 61 4.37 5.50 -4.94
CA LYS A 61 4.61 5.34 -3.50
C LYS A 61 4.41 6.66 -2.76
N GLN A 62 4.88 7.78 -3.31
CA GLN A 62 4.67 9.08 -2.69
C GLN A 62 3.18 9.43 -2.56
N ILE A 63 2.38 9.10 -3.57
CA ILE A 63 0.92 9.27 -3.55
C ILE A 63 0.29 8.36 -2.48
N ILE A 64 0.71 7.09 -2.41
CA ILE A 64 0.22 6.13 -1.42
C ILE A 64 0.57 6.58 0.01
N GLU A 65 1.80 7.07 0.24
CA GLU A 65 2.22 7.61 1.53
C GLU A 65 1.37 8.81 1.97
N ASP A 66 1.07 9.73 1.05
CA ASP A 66 0.17 10.87 1.34
C ASP A 66 -1.26 10.39 1.68
N ILE A 67 -1.77 9.39 0.96
CA ILE A 67 -3.07 8.78 1.29
C ILE A 67 -3.06 8.16 2.69
N VAL A 68 -2.04 7.36 3.02
CA VAL A 68 -1.89 6.74 4.34
C VAL A 68 -1.77 7.79 5.44
N LYS A 69 -1.05 8.88 5.18
CA LYS A 69 -0.96 10.01 6.11
C LYS A 69 -2.32 10.67 6.33
N GLN A 70 -3.07 10.94 5.27
CA GLN A 70 -4.41 11.54 5.37
C GLN A 70 -5.37 10.63 6.16
N LEU A 71 -5.37 9.33 5.90
CA LEU A 71 -6.17 8.36 6.64
C LEU A 71 -5.82 8.34 8.14
N ASN A 72 -4.52 8.40 8.46
CA ASN A 72 -4.04 8.47 9.84
C ASN A 72 -4.31 9.82 10.53
N GLU A 73 -4.53 10.90 9.78
CA GLU A 73 -5.02 12.19 10.30
C GLU A 73 -6.54 12.19 10.56
N GLY A 74 -7.22 11.07 10.31
CA GLY A 74 -8.67 10.93 10.47
C GLY A 74 -9.47 11.44 9.27
N LYS A 75 -8.81 11.79 8.15
CA LYS A 75 -9.51 12.12 6.91
C LYS A 75 -10.01 10.84 6.24
N THR A 76 -11.17 10.91 5.63
CA THR A 76 -11.68 9.82 4.79
C THR A 76 -11.17 10.02 3.37
N VAL A 77 -10.57 8.98 2.78
CA VAL A 77 -10.14 8.98 1.37
C VAL A 77 -10.83 7.81 0.68
N GLU A 78 -11.79 8.07 -0.20
CA GLU A 78 -12.56 6.97 -0.80
C GLU A 78 -11.70 6.12 -1.74
N LYS A 79 -12.04 4.82 -1.85
CA LYS A 79 -11.32 3.89 -2.75
C LYS A 79 -11.34 4.38 -4.21
N ALA A 80 -12.41 5.05 -4.62
CA ALA A 80 -12.51 5.66 -5.95
C ALA A 80 -11.47 6.77 -6.15
N ASP A 81 -11.30 7.65 -5.16
CA ASP A 81 -10.28 8.72 -5.20
C ASP A 81 -8.87 8.16 -5.23
N ILE A 82 -8.60 7.11 -4.44
CA ILE A 82 -7.30 6.41 -4.45
C ILE A 82 -7.01 5.88 -5.85
N ARG A 83 -7.98 5.20 -6.46
CA ARG A 83 -7.85 4.66 -7.82
C ARG A 83 -7.65 5.78 -8.85
N GLU A 84 -8.34 6.90 -8.70
CA GLU A 84 -8.17 8.04 -9.59
C GLU A 84 -6.78 8.68 -9.47
N LYS A 85 -6.30 8.91 -8.24
CA LYS A 85 -4.94 9.41 -7.97
C LYS A 85 -3.86 8.50 -8.53
N LEU A 86 -4.09 7.18 -8.49
CA LEU A 86 -3.16 6.17 -8.99
C LEU A 86 -3.37 5.78 -10.46
N LYS A 87 -4.34 6.36 -11.20
CA LYS A 87 -4.75 5.90 -12.54
C LYS A 87 -3.62 5.84 -13.57
N ASN A 88 -2.61 6.71 -13.45
CA ASN A 88 -1.46 6.78 -14.35
C ASN A 88 -0.31 5.82 -13.94
N TYR A 89 -0.45 5.15 -12.81
CA TYR A 89 0.56 4.33 -12.16
C TYR A 89 0.11 2.87 -12.04
N ILE A 90 -1.19 2.60 -12.07
CA ILE A 90 -1.75 1.24 -12.14
C ILE A 90 -1.65 0.67 -13.57
N PRO A 91 -1.57 -0.67 -13.72
CA PRO A 91 -1.52 -1.33 -15.02
C PRO A 91 -2.81 -1.18 -15.83
#